data_AF-A0A8C6H9J9-F1
#
_entry.id   AF-A0A8C6H9J9-F1
#
_cell.length_a   1.000
_cell.length_b   1.000
_cell.length_c   1.000
_cell.angle_alpha   90.00
_cell.angle_beta   90.00
_cell.angle_gamma   90.00
#
_symmetry.space_group_name_H-M   'P 1'
#
loop_
_entity.id
_entity.type
_entity.pdbx_description
1 polymer ?
#
loop_
_entity_poly.entity_id
_entity_poly.type
_entity_poly.pdbx_seq_one_letter_code
_entity_poly.pdbx_strand_id
1 'polypeptide(L)'
;MGPAVLLAILCLAVAEVTQSSDPSLDSEWQEWKRKFNKNYSMEEEGQKRAVWEENMKLVKQHNIEYDQGKKNFTMDVNAFGDMTGEEYRKMLTDIPVPNFRKKKSIHQPIAGYLPKFVDWRKRGYVTPVKNQGTCNSCWAFSAAGAIEGQMFRKTGKLVPLSPQNLVDCSRLEGNFGCFKGSTFLALKYVWKNGGLEAESTYPYKGTDGHCRYHPERSAARITSFSFVSNSEKDLMRAVATIGPISVGIDARHKSFRFYREGIYYEPKCSSNIINHSVLVVGYGYEGKESDGNKYWLIKNSHGEQWGMNGYMKLARGRNNHCGIASYAVYPRV
;
A
#
# COMPACT_ATOMS: atom_id res chain seq x y z
N MET A 1 60.08 44.91 -9.46
CA MET A 1 58.60 44.81 -9.43
C MET A 1 58.13 44.72 -10.88
N GLY A 2 57.58 43.63 -11.41
CA GLY A 2 57.29 42.27 -10.95
C GLY A 2 57.04 41.39 -12.19
N PRO A 3 57.02 40.05 -12.08
CA PRO A 3 56.62 39.20 -13.19
C PRO A 3 55.11 38.97 -13.15
N ALA A 4 54.44 39.24 -14.27
CA ALA A 4 53.02 38.92 -14.46
C ALA A 4 52.85 37.39 -14.59
N VAL A 5 52.16 36.79 -13.64
CA VAL A 5 51.71 35.40 -13.69
C VAL A 5 50.35 35.39 -14.39
N LEU A 6 50.32 34.85 -15.61
CA LEU A 6 49.08 34.53 -16.34
C LEU A 6 48.48 33.25 -15.73
N LEU A 7 47.44 33.40 -14.93
CA LEU A 7 46.58 32.31 -14.47
C LEU A 7 45.56 31.99 -15.57
N ALA A 8 45.77 30.88 -16.27
CA ALA A 8 44.77 30.30 -17.17
C ALA A 8 43.68 29.61 -16.32
N ILE A 9 42.49 30.20 -16.29
CA ILE A 9 41.31 29.60 -15.68
C ILE A 9 40.73 28.60 -16.68
N LEU A 10 40.92 27.31 -16.43
CA LEU A 10 40.19 26.24 -17.12
C LEU A 10 38.74 26.23 -16.64
N CYS A 11 37.85 26.87 -17.40
CA CYS A 11 36.41 26.68 -17.26
C CYS A 11 36.05 25.29 -17.80
N LEU A 12 35.89 24.31 -16.89
CA LEU A 12 35.19 23.06 -17.21
C LEU A 12 33.70 23.39 -17.39
N ALA A 13 33.28 23.55 -18.64
CA ALA A 13 31.88 23.57 -18.98
C ALA A 13 31.30 22.16 -18.72
N VAL A 14 30.56 22.02 -17.63
CA VAL A 14 29.70 20.85 -17.43
C VAL A 14 28.51 21.04 -18.36
N ALA A 15 28.52 20.37 -19.50
CA ALA A 15 27.35 20.31 -20.36
C ALA A 15 26.25 19.55 -19.61
N GLU A 16 25.22 20.26 -19.16
CA GLU A 16 23.97 19.63 -18.76
C GLU A 16 23.38 18.97 -20.00
N VAL A 17 23.40 17.63 -20.02
CA VAL A 17 22.68 16.86 -21.03
C VAL A 17 21.20 17.07 -20.79
N THR A 18 20.62 18.06 -21.47
CA THR A 18 19.17 18.22 -21.55
C THR A 18 18.66 17.08 -22.41
N GLN A 19 18.18 16.00 -21.77
CA GLN A 19 17.59 14.89 -22.49
C GLN A 19 16.28 15.40 -23.11
N SER A 20 16.30 15.63 -24.42
CA SER A 20 15.12 16.05 -25.18
C SER A 20 14.01 15.00 -25.04
N SER A 21 12.80 15.44 -24.73
CA SER A 21 11.60 14.57 -24.68
C SER A 21 11.36 13.88 -26.01
N ASP A 22 10.91 12.63 -25.98
CA ASP A 22 10.59 11.85 -27.17
C ASP A 22 9.27 12.33 -27.80
N PRO A 23 9.28 12.99 -28.97
CA PRO A 23 8.05 13.54 -29.57
C PRO A 23 7.02 12.46 -29.94
N SER A 24 7.46 11.20 -30.11
CA SER A 24 6.55 10.10 -30.41
C SER A 24 5.60 9.75 -29.25
N LEU A 25 5.90 10.23 -28.03
CA LEU A 25 5.10 10.01 -26.82
C LEU A 25 4.24 11.22 -26.43
N ASP A 26 4.17 12.27 -27.26
CA ASP A 26 3.40 13.49 -26.98
C ASP A 26 1.93 13.19 -26.66
N SER A 27 1.29 12.34 -27.48
CA SER A 27 -0.13 12.00 -27.33
C SER A 27 -0.39 11.22 -26.05
N GLU A 28 0.42 10.19 -25.80
CA GLU A 28 0.35 9.35 -24.61
C GLU A 28 0.59 10.15 -23.33
N TRP A 29 1.51 11.12 -23.35
CA TRP A 29 1.75 12.03 -22.23
C TRP A 29 0.51 12.88 -21.92
N GLN A 30 -0.10 13.51 -22.94
CA GLN A 30 -1.30 14.32 -22.73
C GLN A 30 -2.50 13.48 -22.26
N GLU A 31 -2.68 12.28 -22.82
CA GLU A 31 -3.71 11.35 -22.37
C GLU A 31 -3.49 10.90 -20.92
N TRP A 32 -2.25 10.55 -20.56
CA TRP A 32 -1.91 10.17 -19.20
C TRP A 32 -2.17 11.31 -18.21
N LYS A 33 -1.76 12.55 -18.55
CA LYS A 33 -2.03 13.73 -17.71
C LYS A 33 -3.53 13.93 -17.51
N ARG A 34 -4.33 13.86 -18.57
CA ARG A 34 -5.80 13.97 -18.50
C ARG A 34 -6.41 12.86 -17.64
N LYS A 35 -5.96 11.61 -17.82
CA LYS A 35 -6.45 10.44 -17.08
C LYS A 35 -6.20 10.56 -15.57
N PHE A 36 -5.05 11.11 -15.18
CA PHE A 36 -4.65 11.23 -13.77
C PHE A 36 -4.78 12.65 -13.20
N ASN A 37 -5.46 13.54 -13.93
CA ASN A 37 -5.68 14.93 -13.58
C ASN A 37 -4.40 15.67 -13.16
N LYS A 38 -3.35 15.52 -13.98
CA LYS A 38 -2.04 16.12 -13.75
C LYS A 38 -1.94 17.46 -14.43
N ASN A 39 -1.49 18.46 -13.69
CA ASN A 39 -1.25 19.81 -14.18
C ASN A 39 0.07 20.31 -13.59
N TYR A 40 0.90 20.94 -14.40
CA TYR A 40 2.25 21.37 -14.03
C TYR A 40 2.51 22.78 -14.51
N SER A 41 3.45 23.48 -13.89
CA SER A 41 4.00 24.70 -14.46
C SER A 41 4.86 24.38 -15.70
N MET A 42 5.12 25.39 -16.54
CA MET A 42 6.03 25.23 -17.69
C MET A 42 7.44 24.79 -17.26
N GLU A 43 7.88 25.21 -16.07
CA GLU A 43 9.20 24.85 -15.52
C GLU A 43 9.26 23.38 -15.06
N GLU A 44 8.15 22.84 -14.54
CA GLU A 44 8.08 21.47 -14.04
C GLU A 44 7.76 20.44 -15.13
N GLU A 45 7.01 20.82 -16.17
CA GLU A 45 6.46 19.87 -17.14
C GLU A 45 7.56 19.05 -17.84
N GLY A 46 8.66 19.68 -18.24
CA GLY A 46 9.79 18.97 -18.87
C GLY A 46 10.40 17.90 -17.96
N GLN A 47 10.58 18.21 -16.68
CA GLN A 47 11.14 17.26 -15.70
C GLN A 47 10.15 16.11 -15.41
N LYS A 48 8.87 16.43 -15.22
CA LYS A 48 7.83 15.42 -14.96
C LYS A 48 7.63 14.48 -16.14
N ARG A 49 7.68 15.02 -17.36
CA ARG A 49 7.66 14.22 -18.58
C ARG A 49 8.88 13.31 -18.70
N ALA A 50 10.08 13.81 -18.44
CA ALA A 50 11.30 12.98 -18.50
C ALA A 50 11.24 11.78 -17.55
N VAL A 51 10.78 11.99 -16.31
CA VAL A 51 10.57 10.91 -15.32
C VAL A 51 9.51 9.91 -15.81
N TRP A 52 8.42 10.41 -16.39
CA TRP A 52 7.37 9.57 -16.95
C TRP A 52 7.88 8.70 -18.13
N GLU A 53 8.67 9.26 -19.03
CA GLU A 53 9.28 8.51 -20.14
C GLU A 53 10.28 7.45 -19.64
N GLU A 54 11.06 7.73 -18.60
CA GLU A 54 11.93 6.73 -17.96
C GLU A 54 11.11 5.56 -17.40
N ASN A 55 10.02 5.86 -16.70
CA ASN A 55 9.15 4.85 -16.13
C ASN A 55 8.38 4.05 -17.21
N MET A 56 7.98 4.68 -18.31
CA MET A 56 7.41 4.01 -19.48
C MET A 56 8.38 2.97 -20.08
N LYS A 57 9.66 3.36 -20.27
CA LYS A 57 10.71 2.44 -20.75
C LYS A 57 10.89 1.25 -19.82
N LEU A 58 10.90 1.50 -18.51
CA LEU A 58 11.00 0.44 -17.49
C LEU A 58 9.83 -0.53 -17.56
N VAL A 59 8.59 -0.04 -17.64
CA VAL A 59 7.39 -0.87 -17.74
C VAL A 59 7.43 -1.72 -19.02
N LYS A 60 7.76 -1.10 -20.16
CA LYS A 60 7.87 -1.79 -21.45
C LYS A 60 8.90 -2.92 -21.39
N GLN A 61 10.08 -2.65 -20.84
CA GLN A 61 11.14 -3.66 -20.71
C GLN A 61 10.71 -4.83 -19.80
N HIS A 62 10.06 -4.54 -18.66
CA HIS A 62 9.55 -5.59 -17.77
C HIS A 62 8.49 -6.47 -18.48
N ASN A 63 7.61 -5.87 -19.27
CA ASN A 63 6.57 -6.62 -19.98
C ASN A 63 7.15 -7.47 -21.12
N ILE A 64 8.21 -7.03 -21.80
CA ILE A 64 8.96 -7.88 -22.75
C ILE A 64 9.54 -9.12 -22.03
N GLU A 65 10.07 -8.95 -20.81
CA GLU A 65 10.55 -10.08 -20.00
C GLU A 65 9.42 -11.00 -19.53
N TYR A 66 8.24 -10.45 -19.26
CA TYR A 66 7.03 -11.21 -18.97
C TYR A 66 6.61 -12.09 -20.16
N ASP A 67 6.56 -11.53 -21.38
CA ASP A 67 6.20 -12.27 -22.59
C ASP A 67 7.19 -13.40 -22.92
N GLN A 68 8.44 -13.27 -22.44
CA GLN A 68 9.47 -14.31 -22.51
C GLN A 68 9.39 -15.34 -21.36
N GLY A 69 8.40 -15.25 -20.48
CA GLY A 69 8.22 -16.15 -19.33
C GLY A 69 9.21 -15.92 -18.18
N LYS A 70 9.93 -14.79 -18.15
CA LYS A 70 10.91 -14.47 -17.10
C LYS A 70 10.30 -13.76 -15.88
N LYS A 71 9.06 -13.29 -15.98
CA LYS A 71 8.30 -12.63 -14.91
C LYS A 71 6.93 -13.30 -14.74
N ASN A 72 6.38 -13.20 -13.54
CA ASN A 72 5.07 -13.79 -13.19
C ASN A 72 3.93 -12.76 -13.15
N PHE A 73 4.23 -11.49 -13.45
CA PHE A 73 3.31 -10.37 -13.39
C PHE A 73 3.69 -9.32 -14.42
N THR A 74 2.72 -8.52 -14.86
CA THR A 74 2.92 -7.38 -15.76
C THR A 74 2.89 -6.07 -14.98
N MET A 75 3.39 -5.02 -15.61
CA MET A 75 3.38 -3.65 -15.09
C MET A 75 2.62 -2.72 -16.02
N ASP A 76 2.12 -1.61 -15.48
CA ASP A 76 1.49 -0.53 -16.24
C ASP A 76 1.79 0.82 -15.59
N VAL A 77 1.94 1.86 -16.42
CA VAL A 77 2.15 3.22 -15.92
C VAL A 77 0.84 3.76 -15.38
N ASN A 78 0.88 4.21 -14.13
CA ASN A 78 -0.29 4.66 -13.38
C ASN A 78 -0.09 6.09 -12.85
N ALA A 79 -0.87 6.51 -11.84
CA ALA A 79 -0.82 7.85 -11.27
C ALA A 79 0.57 8.26 -10.72
N PHE A 80 1.46 7.29 -10.49
CA PHE A 80 2.83 7.50 -10.02
C PHE A 80 3.87 7.58 -11.17
N GLY A 81 3.43 7.62 -12.42
CA GLY A 81 4.30 7.63 -13.60
C GLY A 81 5.29 8.79 -13.64
N ASP A 82 4.89 9.96 -13.15
CA ASP A 82 5.71 11.18 -13.05
C ASP A 82 6.52 11.29 -11.75
N MET A 83 6.52 10.25 -10.91
CA MET A 83 7.24 10.26 -9.64
C MET A 83 8.59 9.56 -9.76
N THR A 84 9.63 10.21 -9.25
CA THR A 84 10.95 9.62 -9.09
C THR A 84 10.94 8.48 -8.06
N GLY A 85 12.04 7.74 -7.99
CA GLY A 85 12.28 6.76 -6.93
C GLY A 85 12.09 7.36 -5.53
N GLU A 86 12.61 8.57 -5.33
CA GLU A 86 12.66 9.25 -4.05
C GLU A 86 11.33 9.85 -3.63
N GLU A 87 10.61 10.51 -4.56
CA GLU A 87 9.29 11.09 -4.28
C GLU A 87 8.31 10.03 -3.76
N TYR A 88 8.24 8.88 -4.41
CA TYR A 88 7.38 7.79 -3.95
C TYR A 88 7.85 7.18 -2.62
N ARG A 89 9.17 7.10 -2.36
CA ARG A 89 9.66 6.60 -1.07
C ARG A 89 9.27 7.53 0.07
N LYS A 90 9.10 8.83 -0.16
CA LYS A 90 8.55 9.77 0.85
C LYS A 90 7.09 9.47 1.19
N MET A 91 6.36 8.76 0.32
CA MET A 91 5.00 8.28 0.60
C MET A 91 4.98 6.95 1.37
N LEU A 92 6.15 6.36 1.63
CA LEU A 92 6.32 5.15 2.42
C LEU A 92 7.01 5.52 3.73
N THR A 93 6.66 4.86 4.83
CA THR A 93 7.44 5.01 6.06
C THR A 93 7.54 3.68 6.76
N ASP A 94 8.75 3.40 7.22
CA ASP A 94 9.04 2.18 7.95
C ASP A 94 8.11 2.06 9.16
N ILE A 95 7.37 0.95 9.17
CA ILE A 95 6.46 0.56 10.22
C ILE A 95 7.30 -0.21 11.24
N PRO A 96 7.49 0.33 12.46
CA PRO A 96 8.21 -0.40 13.48
C PRO A 96 7.43 -1.67 13.79
N VAL A 97 7.99 -2.83 13.46
CA VAL A 97 7.41 -4.12 13.83
C VAL A 97 7.69 -4.31 15.31
N PRO A 98 6.67 -4.24 16.20
CA PRO A 98 6.95 -4.30 17.61
C PRO A 98 7.39 -5.72 17.96
N ASN A 99 8.42 -5.81 18.80
CA ASN A 99 9.00 -7.09 19.21
C ASN A 99 8.07 -7.75 20.26
N PHE A 100 6.90 -8.24 19.81
CA PHE A 100 5.98 -8.96 20.68
C PHE A 100 6.58 -10.33 20.99
N ARG A 101 7.40 -10.41 22.04
CA ARG A 101 7.83 -11.67 22.65
C ARG A 101 6.59 -12.53 22.87
N LYS A 102 6.41 -13.57 22.04
CA LYS A 102 5.54 -14.75 22.19
C LYS A 102 4.46 -14.63 23.28
N LYS A 103 3.53 -13.66 23.20
CA LYS A 103 2.24 -13.87 23.87
C LYS A 103 1.57 -14.95 23.04
N LYS A 104 1.41 -16.14 23.62
CA LYS A 104 0.77 -17.29 22.98
C LYS A 104 -0.44 -16.77 22.21
N SER A 105 -0.40 -16.89 20.89
CA SER A 105 -1.57 -16.73 20.06
C SER A 105 -2.64 -17.64 20.65
N ILE A 106 -3.66 -17.05 21.28
CA ILE A 106 -4.82 -17.80 21.78
C ILE A 106 -5.62 -18.14 20.54
N HIS A 107 -5.15 -19.12 19.78
CA HIS A 107 -5.89 -19.69 18.68
C HIS A 107 -6.21 -21.11 19.10
N GLN A 108 -7.51 -21.32 19.35
CA GLN A 108 -8.09 -22.65 19.47
C GLN A 108 -7.62 -23.49 18.27
N PRO A 109 -7.18 -24.74 18.48
CA PRO A 109 -6.91 -25.65 17.37
C PRO A 109 -8.18 -25.74 16.53
N ILE A 110 -8.10 -25.34 15.26
CA ILE A 110 -9.19 -25.63 14.33
C ILE A 110 -9.10 -27.12 14.05
N ALA A 111 -10.09 -27.88 14.51
CA ALA A 111 -10.36 -29.20 14.00
C ALA A 111 -10.91 -29.05 12.57
N GLY A 112 -10.06 -29.23 11.56
CA GLY A 112 -10.47 -29.24 10.15
C GLY A 112 -9.47 -28.62 9.18
N TYR A 113 -9.67 -28.94 7.89
CA TYR A 113 -8.90 -28.35 6.79
C TYR A 113 -9.36 -26.90 6.54
N LEU A 114 -8.41 -25.97 6.42
CA LEU A 114 -8.73 -24.60 5.98
C LEU A 114 -9.20 -24.62 4.52
N PRO A 115 -10.15 -23.74 4.14
CA PRO A 115 -10.57 -23.63 2.74
C PRO A 115 -9.38 -23.31 1.85
N LYS A 116 -9.35 -23.87 0.64
CA LYS A 116 -8.26 -23.62 -0.31
C LYS A 116 -8.29 -22.21 -0.91
N PHE A 117 -9.49 -21.62 -0.97
CA PHE A 117 -9.75 -20.29 -1.48
C PHE A 117 -10.59 -19.49 -0.49
N VAL A 118 -10.19 -18.24 -0.26
CA VAL A 118 -10.97 -17.26 0.49
C VAL A 118 -10.97 -15.96 -0.31
N ASP A 119 -12.14 -15.38 -0.50
CA ASP A 119 -12.31 -14.04 -1.07
C ASP A 119 -13.44 -13.33 -0.32
N TRP A 120 -13.08 -12.49 0.63
CA TRP A 120 -14.02 -11.76 1.47
C TRP A 120 -14.80 -10.67 0.72
N ARG A 121 -14.33 -10.26 -0.47
CA ARG A 121 -15.06 -9.32 -1.32
C ARG A 121 -16.38 -9.93 -1.78
N LYS A 122 -16.32 -11.21 -2.20
CA LYS A 122 -17.49 -11.99 -2.63
C LYS A 122 -18.50 -12.27 -1.50
N ARG A 123 -18.14 -11.97 -0.25
CA ARG A 123 -18.98 -12.18 0.93
C ARG A 123 -19.50 -10.87 1.54
N GLY A 124 -19.22 -9.71 0.93
CA GLY A 124 -19.69 -8.41 1.40
C GLY A 124 -18.87 -7.78 2.53
N TYR A 125 -17.69 -8.30 2.86
CA TYR A 125 -16.87 -7.82 3.98
C TYR A 125 -15.95 -6.64 3.61
N VAL A 126 -15.90 -6.24 2.35
CA VAL A 126 -14.88 -5.35 1.81
C VAL A 126 -15.54 -4.19 1.08
N THR A 127 -15.28 -2.97 1.55
CA THR A 127 -15.73 -1.73 0.90
C THR A 127 -15.03 -1.51 -0.45
N PRO A 128 -15.48 -0.56 -1.29
CA PRO A 128 -14.74 -0.15 -2.50
C PRO A 128 -13.29 0.26 -2.21
N VAL A 129 -12.43 0.21 -3.23
CA VAL A 129 -11.05 0.68 -3.11
C VAL A 129 -11.05 2.19 -2.91
N LYS A 130 -10.14 2.66 -2.06
CA LYS A 130 -9.95 4.09 -1.78
C LYS A 130 -8.56 4.54 -2.26
N ASN A 131 -8.33 5.85 -2.26
CA ASN A 131 -7.05 6.44 -2.66
C ASN A 131 -6.52 7.37 -1.55
N GLN A 132 -5.33 7.08 -1.04
CA GLN A 132 -4.64 7.88 -0.04
C GLN A 132 -3.96 9.14 -0.62
N GLY A 133 -3.86 9.24 -1.95
CA GLY A 133 -3.13 10.32 -2.61
C GLY A 133 -1.66 10.33 -2.19
N THR A 134 -1.10 11.51 -1.95
CA THR A 134 0.30 11.71 -1.56
C THR A 134 0.54 11.64 -0.05
N CYS A 135 -0.53 11.52 0.76
CA CYS A 135 -0.43 11.38 2.21
C CYS A 135 0.00 9.97 2.59
N ASN A 136 1.01 9.85 3.45
CA ASN A 136 1.40 8.55 4.00
C ASN A 136 0.44 8.08 5.11
N SER A 137 -0.73 7.63 4.67
CA SER A 137 -1.85 7.21 5.53
C SER A 137 -2.34 5.79 5.24
N CYS A 138 -1.54 4.98 4.51
CA CYS A 138 -1.82 3.57 4.24
C CYS A 138 -2.26 2.79 5.51
N TRP A 139 -1.64 3.12 6.66
CA TRP A 139 -1.95 2.57 7.97
C TRP A 139 -3.39 2.83 8.41
N ALA A 140 -3.93 4.02 8.11
CA ALA A 140 -5.31 4.39 8.44
C ALA A 140 -6.31 3.64 7.56
N PHE A 141 -6.03 3.52 6.25
CA PHE A 141 -6.86 2.74 5.33
C PHE A 141 -6.86 1.25 5.68
N SER A 142 -5.70 0.69 5.99
CA SER A 142 -5.57 -0.71 6.41
C SER A 142 -6.34 -0.98 7.71
N ALA A 143 -6.25 -0.08 8.70
CA ALA A 143 -6.98 -0.20 9.96
C ALA A 143 -8.49 -0.09 9.76
N ALA A 144 -8.95 0.93 9.04
CA ALA A 144 -10.37 1.13 8.71
C ALA A 144 -10.93 -0.12 7.99
N GLY A 145 -10.24 -0.64 6.98
CA GLY A 145 -10.67 -1.82 6.23
C GLY A 145 -10.81 -3.09 7.07
N ALA A 146 -9.94 -3.29 8.07
CA ALA A 146 -10.08 -4.42 9.00
C ALA A 146 -11.25 -4.22 9.97
N ILE A 147 -11.50 -3.00 10.45
CA ILE A 147 -12.66 -2.69 11.30
C ILE A 147 -13.96 -2.86 10.49
N GLU A 148 -14.02 -2.37 9.25
CA GLU A 148 -15.17 -2.54 8.34
C GLU A 148 -15.55 -4.02 8.21
N GLY A 149 -14.58 -4.91 7.95
CA GLY A 149 -14.83 -6.34 7.83
C GLY A 149 -15.34 -6.98 9.13
N GLN A 150 -14.83 -6.56 10.29
CA GLN A 150 -15.32 -7.06 11.59
C GLN A 150 -16.71 -6.51 11.94
N MET A 151 -16.98 -5.24 11.66
CA MET A 151 -18.30 -4.65 11.86
C MET A 151 -19.34 -5.31 10.96
N PHE A 152 -19.02 -5.59 9.69
CA PHE A 152 -19.88 -6.37 8.81
C PHE A 152 -20.15 -7.77 9.36
N ARG A 153 -19.12 -8.47 9.83
CA ARG A 153 -19.28 -9.78 10.49
C ARG A 153 -20.26 -9.74 11.67
N LYS A 154 -20.19 -8.69 12.50
CA LYS A 154 -21.01 -8.55 13.71
C LYS A 154 -22.44 -8.10 13.41
N THR A 155 -22.63 -7.24 12.42
CA THR A 155 -23.88 -6.47 12.24
C THR A 155 -24.61 -6.77 10.94
N GLY A 156 -23.95 -7.41 9.97
CA GLY A 156 -24.44 -7.58 8.61
C GLY A 156 -24.46 -6.29 7.78
N LYS A 157 -24.00 -5.14 8.32
CA LYS A 157 -24.00 -3.84 7.64
C LYS A 157 -22.58 -3.41 7.30
N LEU A 158 -22.32 -3.14 6.03
CA LEU A 158 -21.02 -2.67 5.56
C LEU A 158 -21.05 -1.15 5.47
N VAL A 159 -20.40 -0.48 6.43
CA VAL A 159 -20.31 0.98 6.48
C VAL A 159 -18.87 1.40 6.22
N PRO A 160 -18.58 2.19 5.17
CA PRO A 160 -17.25 2.75 4.97
C PRO A 160 -16.84 3.65 6.15
N LEU A 161 -15.68 3.35 6.74
CA LEU A 161 -15.16 4.07 7.91
C LEU A 161 -14.12 5.10 7.48
N SER A 162 -13.96 6.16 8.29
CA SER A 162 -13.12 7.31 7.99
C SER A 162 -11.64 7.07 8.32
N PRO A 163 -10.74 7.01 7.31
CA PRO A 163 -9.31 7.05 7.55
C PRO A 163 -8.87 8.44 8.04
N GLN A 164 -9.59 9.50 7.68
CA GLN A 164 -9.24 10.86 8.11
C GLN A 164 -9.43 11.08 9.60
N ASN A 165 -10.47 10.49 10.19
CA ASN A 165 -10.62 10.49 11.65
C ASN A 165 -9.38 9.87 12.30
N LEU A 166 -8.82 8.79 11.75
CA LEU A 166 -7.58 8.19 12.26
C LEU A 166 -6.38 9.12 12.07
N VAL A 167 -6.21 9.71 10.86
CA VAL A 167 -5.13 10.65 10.52
C VAL A 167 -5.09 11.83 11.50
N ASP A 168 -6.25 12.43 11.79
CA ASP A 168 -6.33 13.65 12.59
C ASP A 168 -6.28 13.37 14.11
N CYS A 169 -6.82 12.24 14.58
CA CYS A 169 -7.09 12.04 16.00
C CYS A 169 -6.16 11.07 16.72
N SER A 170 -5.42 10.19 16.03
CA SER A 170 -4.60 9.15 16.68
C SER A 170 -3.18 9.60 17.08
N ARG A 171 -2.96 10.92 17.21
CA ARG A 171 -1.65 11.49 17.56
C ARG A 171 -1.17 11.10 18.96
N LEU A 172 -2.08 11.04 19.93
CA LEU A 172 -1.77 10.65 21.31
C LEU A 172 -1.32 9.18 21.42
N GLU A 173 -1.73 8.33 20.47
CA GLU A 173 -1.27 6.95 20.39
C GLU A 173 0.10 6.81 19.72
N GLY A 174 0.58 7.84 19.02
CA GLY A 174 1.90 7.86 18.38
C GLY A 174 1.87 7.79 16.85
N ASN A 175 0.70 7.92 16.21
CA ASN A 175 0.64 8.25 14.78
C ASN A 175 0.90 9.76 14.59
N PHE A 176 1.35 10.15 13.42
CA PHE A 176 1.66 11.54 13.09
C PHE A 176 1.09 11.91 11.72
N GLY A 177 -0.20 11.62 11.53
CA GLY A 177 -0.94 11.96 10.33
C GLY A 177 -0.29 11.43 9.05
N CYS A 178 -0.06 12.32 8.07
CA CYS A 178 0.59 12.02 6.79
C CYS A 178 2.10 11.85 6.87
N PHE A 179 2.74 12.06 8.02
CA PHE A 179 4.18 11.86 8.17
C PHE A 179 4.51 10.39 8.43
N LYS A 180 3.89 9.77 9.45
CA LYS A 180 4.11 8.36 9.80
C LYS A 180 2.96 7.80 10.63
N GLY A 181 2.75 6.49 10.57
CA GLY A 181 1.81 5.82 11.46
C GLY A 181 1.85 4.30 11.32
N SER A 182 1.08 3.61 12.16
CA SER A 182 0.92 2.16 12.08
C SER A 182 -0.52 1.75 12.41
N THR A 183 -0.97 0.65 11.81
CA THR A 183 -2.32 0.11 12.00
C THR A 183 -2.59 -0.20 13.48
N PHE A 184 -1.62 -0.72 14.22
CA PHE A 184 -1.72 -0.99 15.65
C PHE A 184 -2.09 0.26 16.46
N LEU A 185 -1.42 1.38 16.21
CA LEU A 185 -1.70 2.63 16.93
C LEU A 185 -3.07 3.19 16.56
N ALA A 186 -3.48 3.02 15.29
CA ALA A 186 -4.83 3.37 14.87
C ALA A 186 -5.90 2.54 15.59
N LEU A 187 -5.72 1.22 15.68
CA LEU A 187 -6.62 0.35 16.44
C LEU A 187 -6.62 0.69 17.93
N LYS A 188 -5.45 0.99 18.51
CA LYS A 188 -5.33 1.45 19.89
C LYS A 188 -6.11 2.75 20.14
N TYR A 189 -6.09 3.68 19.18
CA TYR A 189 -6.90 4.89 19.23
C TYR A 189 -8.39 4.54 19.25
N VAL A 190 -8.89 3.75 18.29
CA VAL A 190 -10.34 3.41 18.22
C VAL A 190 -10.81 2.69 19.49
N TRP A 191 -9.98 1.81 20.04
CA TRP A 191 -10.26 1.13 21.31
C TRP A 191 -10.38 2.11 22.49
N LYS A 192 -9.43 3.04 22.65
CA LYS A 192 -9.43 4.02 23.74
C LYS A 192 -10.46 5.12 23.58
N ASN A 193 -10.60 5.63 22.36
CA ASN A 193 -11.55 6.67 21.98
C ASN A 193 -13.01 6.17 22.08
N GLY A 194 -13.20 4.85 22.06
CA GLY A 194 -14.52 4.24 22.15
C GLY A 194 -15.35 4.42 20.88
N GLY A 195 -14.71 4.70 19.75
CA GLY A 195 -15.40 4.84 18.47
C GLY A 195 -14.53 5.33 17.30
N LEU A 196 -15.06 5.14 16.09
CA LEU A 196 -14.55 5.64 14.82
C LEU A 196 -15.73 6.09 13.95
N GLU A 197 -15.62 7.26 13.31
CA GLU A 197 -16.66 7.80 12.43
C GLU A 197 -16.71 7.12 11.05
N ALA A 198 -17.87 7.25 10.39
CA ALA A 198 -18.04 6.86 8.99
C ALA A 198 -17.31 7.83 8.05
N GLU A 199 -16.94 7.35 6.87
CA GLU A 199 -16.41 8.19 5.78
C GLU A 199 -17.36 9.33 5.43
N SER A 200 -18.67 9.10 5.46
CA SER A 200 -19.69 10.09 5.10
C SER A 200 -19.79 11.26 6.08
N THR A 201 -19.45 11.06 7.36
CA THR A 201 -19.49 12.12 8.38
C THR A 201 -18.12 12.76 8.61
N TYR A 202 -17.04 12.04 8.27
CA TYR A 202 -15.67 12.53 8.34
C TYR A 202 -14.90 12.19 7.05
N PRO A 203 -15.11 12.93 5.95
CA PRO A 203 -14.51 12.60 4.65
C PRO A 203 -12.98 12.75 4.63
N TYR A 204 -12.34 11.92 3.80
CA TYR A 204 -10.91 11.96 3.54
C TYR A 204 -10.46 13.21 2.78
N LYS A 205 -9.40 13.85 3.30
CA LYS A 205 -8.81 15.08 2.74
C LYS A 205 -7.40 14.89 2.19
N GLY A 206 -6.73 13.79 2.55
CA GLY A 206 -5.35 13.55 2.07
C GLY A 206 -4.31 14.50 2.65
N THR A 207 -4.61 15.14 3.78
CA THR A 207 -3.73 16.05 4.50
C THR A 207 -3.97 15.94 6.00
N ASP A 208 -3.04 16.44 6.79
CA ASP A 208 -3.25 16.60 8.23
C ASP A 208 -4.35 17.65 8.51
N GLY A 209 -5.18 17.38 9.52
CA GLY A 209 -6.13 18.32 10.08
C GLY A 209 -6.20 18.25 11.60
N HIS A 210 -7.00 19.15 12.18
CA HIS A 210 -7.39 19.03 13.58
C HIS A 210 -8.36 17.86 13.77
N CYS A 211 -8.29 17.20 14.92
CA CYS A 211 -9.25 16.16 15.27
C CYS A 211 -10.66 16.75 15.41
N ARG A 212 -11.61 16.24 14.63
CA ARG A 212 -13.03 16.66 14.62
C ARG A 212 -13.97 15.50 14.98
N TYR A 213 -13.50 14.55 15.79
CA TYR A 213 -14.28 13.36 16.14
C TYR A 213 -15.48 13.74 17.01
N HIS A 214 -16.63 13.19 16.65
CA HIS A 214 -17.90 13.37 17.35
C HIS A 214 -18.46 11.99 17.78
N PRO A 215 -18.56 11.68 19.09
CA PRO A 215 -19.05 10.39 19.58
C PRO A 215 -20.43 9.98 19.03
N GLU A 216 -21.31 10.96 18.86
CA GLU A 216 -22.66 10.80 18.31
C GLU A 216 -22.69 10.37 16.84
N ARG A 217 -21.57 10.52 16.13
CA ARG A 217 -21.39 10.10 14.72
C ARG A 217 -20.58 8.82 14.57
N SER A 218 -20.25 8.17 15.69
CA SER A 218 -19.49 6.92 15.69
C SER A 218 -20.24 5.82 14.92
N ALA A 219 -19.56 5.23 13.95
CA ALA A 219 -20.08 4.15 13.11
C ALA A 219 -19.49 2.78 13.47
N ALA A 220 -18.37 2.75 14.20
CA ALA A 220 -17.72 1.51 14.62
C ALA A 220 -17.05 1.66 15.97
N ARG A 221 -17.01 0.56 16.73
CA ARG A 221 -16.29 0.43 18.00
C ARG A 221 -15.55 -0.90 18.03
N ILE A 222 -14.38 -0.93 18.64
CA ILE A 222 -13.63 -2.17 18.86
C ILE A 222 -13.46 -2.41 20.36
N THR A 223 -13.48 -3.67 20.78
CA THR A 223 -13.32 -4.08 22.19
C THR A 223 -11.87 -4.43 22.52
N SER A 224 -11.11 -4.87 21.51
CA SER A 224 -9.66 -5.13 21.59
C SER A 224 -9.07 -5.29 20.19
N PHE A 225 -7.80 -5.66 20.09
CA PHE A 225 -7.13 -6.04 18.85
C PHE A 225 -6.11 -7.14 19.14
N SER A 226 -5.69 -7.87 18.10
CA SER A 226 -4.77 -9.00 18.25
C SER A 226 -3.77 -9.06 17.11
N PHE A 227 -2.51 -9.33 17.44
CA PHE A 227 -1.49 -9.63 16.45
C PHE A 227 -1.59 -11.10 16.05
N VAL A 228 -1.33 -11.36 14.77
CA VAL A 228 -1.08 -12.72 14.27
C VAL A 228 0.41 -13.00 14.44
N SER A 229 0.76 -14.24 14.79
CA SER A 229 2.17 -14.66 14.83
C SER A 229 2.85 -14.40 13.48
N ASN A 230 4.16 -14.18 13.50
CA ASN A 230 4.98 -14.05 12.28
C ASN A 230 5.11 -15.40 11.53
N SER A 231 4.03 -15.82 10.89
CA SER A 231 3.89 -17.08 10.16
C SER A 231 2.78 -16.97 9.12
N GLU A 232 3.10 -17.28 7.87
CA GLU A 232 2.09 -17.34 6.79
C GLU A 232 0.98 -18.36 7.08
N LYS A 233 1.27 -19.42 7.85
CA LYS A 233 0.27 -20.41 8.29
C LYS A 233 -0.74 -19.79 9.25
N ASP A 234 -0.26 -19.00 10.21
CA ASP A 234 -1.12 -18.34 11.18
C ASP A 234 -1.90 -17.19 10.52
N LEU A 235 -1.29 -16.45 9.58
CA LEU A 235 -1.98 -15.47 8.75
C LEU A 235 -3.09 -16.12 7.92
N MET A 236 -2.83 -17.27 7.30
CA MET A 236 -3.84 -17.98 6.49
C MET A 236 -5.02 -18.39 7.36
N ARG A 237 -4.74 -18.88 8.58
CA ARG A 237 -5.77 -19.23 9.56
C ARG A 237 -6.59 -18.01 9.97
N ALA A 238 -5.93 -16.89 10.29
CA ALA A 238 -6.60 -15.65 10.66
C ALA A 238 -7.52 -15.17 9.52
N VAL A 239 -7.01 -15.10 8.29
CA VAL A 239 -7.82 -14.70 7.12
C VAL A 239 -9.02 -15.63 6.92
N ALA A 240 -8.86 -16.94 7.11
CA ALA A 240 -9.94 -17.90 6.92
C ALA A 240 -11.06 -17.80 7.97
N THR A 241 -10.73 -17.45 9.21
CA THR A 241 -11.64 -17.58 10.36
C THR A 241 -12.06 -16.25 10.99
N ILE A 242 -11.29 -15.19 10.76
CA ILE A 242 -11.53 -13.86 11.33
C ILE A 242 -12.19 -12.95 10.30
N GLY A 243 -11.65 -12.88 9.09
CA GLY A 243 -12.05 -11.91 8.07
C GLY A 243 -10.84 -11.26 7.40
N PRO A 244 -11.01 -10.06 6.81
CA PRO A 244 -9.90 -9.25 6.35
C PRO A 244 -8.90 -8.91 7.47
N ILE A 245 -7.59 -8.97 7.18
CA ILE A 245 -6.51 -8.75 8.14
C ILE A 245 -5.60 -7.61 7.67
N SER A 246 -5.33 -6.63 8.53
CA SER A 246 -4.35 -5.58 8.25
C SER A 246 -2.95 -6.16 8.31
N VAL A 247 -2.14 -5.86 7.29
CA VAL A 247 -0.76 -6.34 7.21
C VAL A 247 0.18 -5.23 6.74
N GLY A 248 1.46 -5.40 7.02
CA GLY A 248 2.53 -4.58 6.44
C GLY A 248 3.34 -5.36 5.40
N ILE A 249 3.84 -4.67 4.37
CA ILE A 249 4.73 -5.22 3.35
C ILE A 249 5.89 -4.28 3.00
N ASP A 250 6.91 -4.81 2.32
CA ASP A 250 7.91 -4.02 1.59
C ASP A 250 7.37 -3.58 0.21
N ALA A 251 7.08 -2.29 0.05
CA ALA A 251 6.51 -1.71 -1.16
C ALA A 251 7.46 -0.74 -1.88
N ARG A 252 8.75 -0.69 -1.53
CA ARG A 252 9.72 0.31 -2.04
C ARG A 252 10.15 0.12 -3.50
N HIS A 253 9.78 -1.01 -4.09
CA HIS A 253 10.28 -1.43 -5.40
C HIS A 253 9.48 -0.80 -6.55
N LYS A 254 10.17 -0.46 -7.65
CA LYS A 254 9.51 0.07 -8.86
C LYS A 254 8.49 -0.94 -9.42
N SER A 255 8.78 -2.23 -9.31
CA SER A 255 7.90 -3.35 -9.64
C SER A 255 6.56 -3.30 -8.87
N PHE A 256 6.58 -2.99 -7.58
CA PHE A 256 5.35 -2.80 -6.78
C PHE A 256 4.59 -1.56 -7.22
N ARG A 257 5.31 -0.43 -7.38
CA ARG A 257 4.71 0.86 -7.76
C ARG A 257 3.87 0.76 -9.03
N PHE A 258 4.35 0.05 -10.04
CA PHE A 258 3.69 -0.09 -11.34
C PHE A 258 3.07 -1.47 -11.56
N TYR A 259 2.86 -2.28 -10.52
CA TYR A 259 2.18 -3.57 -10.66
C TYR A 259 0.82 -3.40 -11.36
N ARG A 260 0.52 -4.31 -12.31
CA ARG A 260 -0.76 -4.38 -13.02
C ARG A 260 -1.53 -5.66 -12.70
N GLU A 261 -0.99 -6.82 -13.05
CA GLU A 261 -1.68 -8.11 -12.85
C GLU A 261 -0.69 -9.29 -12.78
N GLY A 262 -1.19 -10.46 -12.36
CA GLY A 262 -0.38 -11.66 -12.13
C GLY A 262 0.08 -11.80 -10.68
N ILE A 263 0.81 -12.87 -10.35
CA ILE A 263 1.32 -13.13 -9.00
C ILE A 263 2.63 -12.37 -8.81
N TYR A 264 2.57 -11.30 -8.01
CA TYR A 264 3.71 -10.46 -7.71
C TYR A 264 4.77 -11.22 -6.92
N TYR A 265 5.99 -11.23 -7.46
CA TYR A 265 7.20 -11.72 -6.81
C TYR A 265 8.38 -10.81 -7.16
N GLU A 266 8.98 -10.20 -6.14
CA GLU A 266 10.14 -9.31 -6.28
C GLU A 266 11.34 -9.90 -5.51
N PRO A 267 12.38 -10.41 -6.18
CA PRO A 267 13.53 -11.01 -5.52
C PRO A 267 14.21 -10.12 -4.47
N LYS A 268 14.11 -8.79 -4.62
CA LYS A 268 14.70 -7.82 -3.69
C LYS A 268 13.77 -7.41 -2.54
N CYS A 269 12.57 -7.98 -2.45
CA CYS A 269 11.66 -7.71 -1.34
C CYS A 269 12.28 -8.16 -0.01
N SER A 270 12.23 -7.28 1.00
CA SER A 270 12.63 -7.62 2.36
C SER A 270 11.47 -8.25 3.12
N SER A 271 11.75 -9.26 3.95
CA SER A 271 10.81 -9.73 4.98
C SER A 271 10.90 -8.96 6.30
N ASN A 272 11.87 -8.05 6.43
CA ASN A 272 12.19 -7.32 7.67
C ASN A 272 11.92 -5.81 7.56
N ILE A 273 12.01 -5.24 6.36
CA ILE A 273 11.74 -3.81 6.13
C ILE A 273 10.29 -3.66 5.66
N ILE A 274 9.43 -3.26 6.58
CA ILE A 274 7.99 -3.08 6.35
C ILE A 274 7.70 -1.60 6.26
N ASN A 275 7.09 -1.12 5.18
CA ASN A 275 6.95 0.33 4.92
C ASN A 275 5.61 0.74 4.29
N HIS A 276 4.72 -0.22 4.05
CA HIS A 276 3.38 0.03 3.52
C HIS A 276 2.35 -0.89 4.18
N SER A 277 1.23 -0.32 4.62
CA SER A 277 0.13 -1.08 5.19
C SER A 277 -0.95 -1.36 4.15
N VAL A 278 -1.36 -2.62 4.05
CA VAL A 278 -2.41 -3.07 3.13
C VAL A 278 -3.38 -3.99 3.86
N LEU A 279 -4.41 -4.47 3.18
CA LEU A 279 -5.41 -5.36 3.76
C LEU A 279 -5.45 -6.69 3.01
N VAL A 280 -5.16 -7.79 3.69
CA VAL A 280 -5.37 -9.13 3.12
C VAL A 280 -6.86 -9.45 3.20
N VAL A 281 -7.50 -9.61 2.04
CA VAL A 281 -8.93 -9.90 1.92
C VAL A 281 -9.19 -11.33 1.44
N GLY A 282 -8.14 -12.13 1.29
CA GLY A 282 -8.28 -13.50 0.81
C GLY A 282 -6.96 -14.15 0.43
N TYR A 283 -7.06 -15.35 -0.12
CA TYR A 283 -5.95 -16.10 -0.69
C TYR A 283 -6.47 -17.18 -1.65
N GLY A 284 -5.58 -17.69 -2.50
CA GLY A 284 -5.89 -18.75 -3.44
C GLY A 284 -4.64 -19.33 -4.10
N TYR A 285 -4.86 -19.89 -5.29
CA TYR A 285 -3.83 -20.30 -6.22
C TYR A 285 -4.33 -20.16 -7.67
N GLU A 286 -3.39 -20.11 -8.62
CA GLU A 286 -3.67 -20.19 -10.06
C GLU A 286 -3.25 -21.56 -10.61
N GLY A 287 -3.98 -22.11 -11.58
CA GLY A 287 -3.70 -23.46 -12.10
C GLY A 287 -4.04 -24.56 -11.09
N LYS A 288 -3.19 -25.58 -10.96
CA LYS A 288 -3.36 -26.64 -9.95
C LYS A 288 -2.65 -26.22 -8.67
N GLU A 289 -3.22 -26.61 -7.52
CA GLU A 289 -2.63 -26.30 -6.21
C GLU A 289 -1.19 -26.84 -6.05
N SER A 290 -0.90 -27.96 -6.70
CA SER A 290 0.41 -28.61 -6.77
C SER A 290 1.49 -27.74 -7.42
N ASP A 291 1.10 -26.79 -8.26
CA ASP A 291 2.03 -26.01 -9.08
C ASP A 291 2.72 -24.91 -8.26
N GLY A 292 2.28 -24.69 -7.01
CA GLY A 292 2.91 -23.74 -6.09
C GLY A 292 2.63 -22.28 -6.42
N ASN A 293 1.69 -21.99 -7.34
CA ASN A 293 1.25 -20.65 -7.75
C ASN A 293 0.21 -20.08 -6.77
N LYS A 294 0.57 -20.06 -5.48
CA LYS A 294 -0.28 -19.60 -4.39
C LYS A 294 -0.14 -18.09 -4.19
N TYR A 295 -1.24 -17.42 -3.87
CA TYR A 295 -1.23 -15.98 -3.62
C TYR A 295 -2.06 -15.57 -2.39
N TRP A 296 -1.68 -14.44 -1.81
CA TRP A 296 -2.51 -13.58 -0.98
C TRP A 296 -3.25 -12.59 -1.87
N LEU A 297 -4.52 -12.37 -1.59
CA LEU A 297 -5.31 -11.33 -2.26
C LEU A 297 -5.32 -10.09 -1.37
N ILE A 298 -4.70 -9.02 -1.85
CA ILE A 298 -4.46 -7.80 -1.10
C ILE A 298 -5.28 -6.65 -1.70
N LYS A 299 -5.94 -5.88 -0.85
CA LYS A 299 -6.54 -4.58 -1.17
C LYS A 299 -5.54 -3.48 -0.82
N ASN A 300 -5.24 -2.62 -1.78
CA ASN A 300 -4.36 -1.46 -1.61
C ASN A 300 -5.18 -0.16 -1.45
N SER A 301 -4.52 0.93 -1.10
CA SER A 301 -5.08 2.29 -0.94
C SER A 301 -4.54 3.28 -1.98
N HIS A 302 -4.12 2.78 -3.16
CA HIS A 302 -3.59 3.59 -4.26
C HIS A 302 -4.63 3.85 -5.36
N GLY A 303 -5.92 3.70 -5.05
CA GLY A 303 -7.01 3.84 -6.02
C GLY A 303 -7.13 2.65 -6.97
N GLU A 304 -8.21 2.64 -7.74
CA GLU A 304 -8.56 1.51 -8.63
C GLU A 304 -7.65 1.43 -9.88
N GLN A 305 -7.01 2.53 -10.25
CA GLN A 305 -6.09 2.57 -11.41
C GLN A 305 -4.75 1.86 -11.15
N TRP A 306 -4.45 1.50 -9.88
CA TRP A 306 -3.27 0.72 -9.53
C TRP A 306 -3.61 -0.77 -9.46
N GLY A 307 -2.75 -1.64 -10.02
CA GLY A 307 -2.95 -3.09 -9.97
C GLY A 307 -4.24 -3.58 -10.64
N MET A 308 -4.81 -4.64 -10.07
CA MET A 308 -6.03 -5.29 -10.51
C MET A 308 -7.24 -4.58 -9.91
N ASN A 309 -7.61 -3.41 -10.43
CA ASN A 309 -8.67 -2.55 -9.88
C ASN A 309 -8.43 -2.23 -8.38
N GLY A 310 -7.19 -1.88 -8.02
CA GLY A 310 -6.76 -1.59 -6.65
C GLY A 310 -6.37 -2.80 -5.81
N TYR A 311 -6.39 -4.01 -6.40
CA TYR A 311 -5.97 -5.25 -5.75
C TYR A 311 -4.66 -5.78 -6.31
N MET A 312 -4.01 -6.66 -5.54
CA MET A 312 -2.81 -7.38 -5.95
C MET A 312 -2.88 -8.83 -5.49
N LYS A 313 -2.35 -9.73 -6.32
CA LYS A 313 -1.98 -11.09 -5.91
C LYS A 313 -0.51 -11.08 -5.49
N LEU A 314 -0.24 -11.25 -4.21
CA LEU A 314 1.13 -11.35 -3.68
C LEU A 314 1.51 -12.81 -3.48
N ALA A 315 2.71 -13.22 -3.88
CA ALA A 315 3.17 -14.60 -3.71
C ALA A 315 3.04 -15.10 -2.25
N ARG A 316 2.42 -16.28 -2.08
CA ARG A 316 2.17 -16.93 -0.78
C ARG A 316 2.97 -18.22 -0.64
N GLY A 317 3.48 -18.49 0.57
CA GLY A 317 4.27 -19.69 0.85
C GLY A 317 5.66 -19.63 0.20
N ARG A 318 6.20 -18.42 0.03
CA ARG A 318 7.48 -18.13 -0.61
C ARG A 318 8.38 -17.38 0.37
N ASN A 319 8.63 -18.01 1.51
CA ASN A 319 9.48 -17.48 2.59
C ASN A 319 9.03 -16.10 3.12
N ASN A 320 7.73 -15.95 3.46
CA ASN A 320 7.19 -14.69 3.97
C ASN A 320 7.51 -13.50 3.03
N HIS A 321 7.17 -13.67 1.75
CA HIS A 321 7.54 -12.76 0.68
C HIS A 321 7.07 -11.31 0.97
N CYS A 322 7.96 -10.35 0.77
CA CYS A 322 7.78 -8.93 1.14
C CYS A 322 7.34 -8.71 2.60
N GLY A 323 7.53 -9.68 3.49
CA GLY A 323 7.23 -9.57 4.92
C GLY A 323 5.74 -9.58 5.27
N ILE A 324 4.89 -10.12 4.39
CA ILE A 324 3.43 -10.10 4.52
C ILE A 324 2.87 -10.59 5.88
N ALA A 325 3.57 -11.52 6.54
CA ALA A 325 3.21 -12.05 7.85
C ALA A 325 4.03 -11.44 9.01
N SER A 326 5.02 -10.58 8.72
CA SER A 326 5.90 -9.97 9.74
C SER A 326 5.16 -8.98 10.63
N TYR A 327 4.16 -8.29 10.08
CA TYR A 327 3.30 -7.37 10.80
C TYR A 327 1.86 -7.61 10.37
N ALA A 328 1.10 -8.35 11.18
CA ALA A 328 -0.30 -8.66 10.91
C ALA A 328 -1.14 -8.45 12.18
N VAL A 329 -2.21 -7.65 12.07
CA VAL A 329 -3.05 -7.26 13.21
C VAL A 329 -4.52 -7.16 12.76
N TYR A 330 -5.44 -7.48 13.66
CA TYR A 330 -6.87 -7.33 13.42
C TYR A 330 -7.61 -6.82 14.67
N PRO A 331 -8.70 -6.04 14.51
CA PRO A 331 -9.55 -5.62 15.61
C PRO A 331 -10.51 -6.74 16.03
N ARG A 332 -11.06 -6.64 17.24
CA ARG A 332 -12.21 -7.42 17.72
C ARG A 332 -13.34 -6.46 18.07
N VAL A 333 -14.56 -6.81 17.70
CA VAL A 333 -15.76 -5.94 17.83
C VAL A 333 -16.81 -6.54 18.74
#